data_AF-A0A945EEH9-F1
#
_entry.id   AF-A0A945EEH9-F1
#
_cell.length_a   1.000
_cell.length_b   1.000
_cell.length_c   1.000
_cell.angle_alpha   90.00
_cell.angle_beta   90.00
_cell.angle_gamma   90.00
#
_symmetry.space_group_name_H-M   'P 1'
#
loop_
_entity.id
_entity.type
_entity.pdbx_description
1 polymer ?
#
loop_
_entity_poly.entity_id
_entity_poly.type
_entity_poly.pdbx_seq_one_letter_code
_entity_poly.pdbx_strand_id
1 'polypeptide(L)'
;MGLRDRLAKKAITMGRDSSEFSKAAQKYADATWFYLAISGVTWYFFGWILALIPAAFSAYTAFQSASATLIATRLEGQKSNIEVSNTEIVQAYGKTLETNAPTPGAVADVSKLPYTKQQIKSAIIEALRSTEDSQMKEFLKVGYIQLSDWQEGVGEAGQGVDLTQDIENLAKAVLEESFDLDWMPIMHKEQEALIQELKELGLW
;
A
#
# COMPACT_ATOMS: atom_id res chain seq x y z
N MET A 1 -18.68 -4.59 8.16
CA MET A 1 -17.47 -3.80 7.80
C MET A 1 -17.89 -2.55 7.08
N GLY A 2 -17.42 -1.40 7.55
CA GLY A 2 -17.85 -0.10 7.02
C GLY A 2 -17.12 0.22 5.71
N LEU A 3 -17.77 1.00 4.85
CA LEU A 3 -17.19 1.53 3.60
C LEU A 3 -15.83 2.23 3.81
N ARG A 4 -15.63 2.75 5.03
CA ARG A 4 -14.41 3.41 5.51
C ARG A 4 -13.22 2.46 5.68
N ASP A 5 -13.46 1.21 6.10
CA ASP A 5 -12.40 0.20 6.27
C ASP A 5 -11.80 -0.20 4.91
N ARG A 6 -12.66 -0.26 3.88
CA ARG A 6 -12.24 -0.59 2.51
C ARG A 6 -11.38 0.50 1.90
N LEU A 7 -11.65 1.77 2.21
CA LEU A 7 -10.89 2.90 1.68
C LEU A 7 -9.52 3.03 2.37
N ALA A 8 -9.45 2.80 3.67
CA ALA A 8 -8.18 2.77 4.40
C ALA A 8 -7.27 1.65 3.90
N LYS A 9 -7.81 0.43 3.77
CA LYS A 9 -7.05 -0.71 3.21
C LYS A 9 -6.57 -0.41 1.79
N LYS A 10 -7.41 0.24 0.97
CA LYS A 10 -7.08 0.60 -0.42
C LYS A 10 -6.04 1.72 -0.56
N ALA A 11 -5.99 2.66 0.38
CA ALA A 11 -4.97 3.71 0.40
C ALA A 11 -3.60 3.14 0.83
N ILE A 12 -3.61 2.23 1.80
CA ILE A 12 -2.45 1.47 2.27
C ILE A 12 -1.84 0.62 1.15
N THR A 13 -2.68 -0.04 0.34
CA THR A 13 -2.21 -0.85 -0.80
C THR A 13 -1.65 -0.01 -1.95
N MET A 14 -1.82 1.31 -1.95
CA MET A 14 -1.35 2.21 -3.03
C MET A 14 -0.05 2.95 -2.72
N GLY A 15 0.63 2.67 -1.59
CA GLY A 15 1.98 3.21 -1.30
C GLY A 15 2.04 4.72 -1.07
N ARG A 16 0.91 5.40 -0.87
CA ARG A 16 0.91 6.85 -0.67
C ARG A 16 1.21 7.24 0.77
N ASP A 17 2.19 8.12 0.93
CA ASP A 17 2.66 8.61 2.23
C ASP A 17 1.69 9.66 2.82
N SER A 18 1.60 9.68 4.14
CA SER A 18 0.80 10.62 4.95
C SER A 18 1.07 12.09 4.63
N SER A 19 2.29 12.42 4.19
CA SER A 19 2.71 13.75 3.79
C SER A 19 2.08 14.23 2.47
N GLU A 20 1.75 13.31 1.56
CA GLU A 20 1.01 13.63 0.33
C GLU A 20 -0.45 13.92 0.63
N PHE A 21 -1.03 13.19 1.59
CA PHE A 21 -2.39 13.42 2.04
C PHE A 21 -2.54 14.74 2.80
N SER A 22 -1.53 15.17 3.58
CA SER A 22 -1.55 16.48 4.25
C SER A 22 -1.38 17.63 3.25
N LYS A 23 -0.48 17.51 2.26
CA LYS A 23 -0.37 18.48 1.16
C LYS A 23 -1.64 18.56 0.32
N ALA A 24 -2.25 17.42 0.02
CA ALA A 24 -3.52 17.37 -0.69
C ALA A 24 -4.62 18.01 0.15
N ALA A 25 -4.74 17.67 1.43
CA ALA A 25 -5.72 18.24 2.35
C ALA A 25 -5.58 19.75 2.49
N GLN A 26 -4.35 20.27 2.53
CA GLN A 26 -4.09 21.71 2.61
C GLN A 26 -4.46 22.42 1.30
N LYS A 27 -4.15 21.83 0.15
CA LYS A 27 -4.61 22.31 -1.16
C LYS A 27 -6.14 22.30 -1.27
N TYR A 28 -6.81 21.29 -0.71
CA TYR A 28 -8.27 21.24 -0.65
C TYR A 28 -8.84 22.26 0.35
N ALA A 29 -8.15 22.56 1.45
CA ALA A 29 -8.55 23.60 2.39
C ALA A 29 -8.49 25.00 1.75
N ASP A 30 -7.40 25.31 1.04
CA ASP A 30 -7.26 26.56 0.28
C ASP A 30 -8.30 26.67 -0.83
N ALA A 31 -8.56 25.57 -1.56
CA ALA A 31 -9.62 25.50 -2.55
C ALA A 31 -11.00 25.70 -1.91
N THR A 32 -11.25 25.17 -0.71
CA THR A 32 -12.52 25.32 0.00
C THR A 32 -12.78 26.79 0.36
N TRP A 33 -11.76 27.51 0.82
CA TRP A 33 -11.87 28.95 1.08
C TRP A 33 -12.13 29.75 -0.21
N PHE A 34 -11.48 29.39 -1.32
CA PHE A 34 -11.72 30.01 -2.62
C PHE A 34 -13.16 29.78 -3.12
N TYR A 35 -13.67 28.55 -3.03
CA TYR A 35 -15.04 28.24 -3.42
C TYR A 35 -16.08 28.84 -2.48
N LEU A 36 -15.79 28.97 -1.18
CA LEU A 36 -16.64 29.70 -0.23
C LEU A 36 -16.73 31.19 -0.59
N ALA A 37 -15.62 31.81 -0.98
CA ALA A 37 -15.61 33.20 -1.44
C ALA A 37 -16.43 33.38 -2.73
N ILE A 38 -16.26 32.49 -3.72
CA ILE A 38 -17.04 32.52 -4.97
C ILE A 38 -18.53 32.27 -4.70
N SER A 39 -18.86 31.36 -3.77
CA SER A 39 -20.24 31.06 -3.38
C SER A 39 -20.91 32.29 -2.73
N GLY A 40 -20.20 33.00 -1.85
CA GLY A 40 -20.69 34.25 -1.25
C GLY A 40 -20.94 35.36 -2.28
N VAL A 41 -20.03 35.52 -3.26
CA VAL A 41 -20.19 36.46 -4.37
C VAL A 41 -21.39 36.07 -5.24
N THR A 42 -21.54 34.79 -5.57
CA THR A 42 -22.64 34.30 -6.41
C THR A 42 -24.00 34.44 -5.70
N TRP A 43 -24.06 34.16 -4.39
CA TRP A 43 -25.25 34.36 -3.57
C TRP A 43 -25.71 35.82 -3.59
N TYR A 44 -24.77 36.76 -3.49
CA TYR A 44 -25.05 38.19 -3.49
C TYR A 44 -25.68 38.68 -4.81
N PHE A 45 -25.34 38.07 -5.95
CA PHE A 45 -25.78 38.52 -7.27
C PHE A 45 -26.92 37.69 -7.90
N PHE A 46 -27.09 36.40 -7.57
CA PHE A 46 -27.95 35.48 -8.35
C PHE A 46 -29.06 34.76 -7.56
N GLY A 47 -29.19 34.99 -6.25
CA GLY A 47 -30.31 34.50 -5.45
C GLY A 47 -30.29 32.99 -5.11
N TRP A 48 -31.14 32.61 -4.15
CA TRP A 48 -31.09 31.37 -3.35
C TRP A 48 -31.18 30.02 -4.10
N ILE A 49 -31.67 30.00 -5.34
CA ILE A 49 -31.87 28.75 -6.11
C ILE A 49 -30.55 28.15 -6.60
N LEU A 50 -29.51 28.96 -6.85
CA LEU A 50 -28.18 28.47 -7.27
C LEU A 50 -27.22 28.19 -6.11
N ALA A 51 -27.54 28.60 -4.87
CA ALA A 51 -26.68 28.42 -3.70
C ALA A 51 -26.67 26.99 -3.13
N LEU A 52 -27.64 26.16 -3.48
CA LEU A 52 -27.74 24.76 -3.05
C LEU A 52 -26.66 23.87 -3.69
N ILE A 53 -26.22 24.18 -4.91
CA ILE A 53 -25.25 23.36 -5.66
C ILE A 53 -23.83 23.49 -5.06
N PRO A 54 -23.31 24.71 -4.75
CA PRO A 54 -22.03 24.86 -4.05
C PRO A 54 -22.09 24.40 -2.59
N ALA A 55 -23.22 24.56 -1.90
CA ALA A 55 -23.38 24.09 -0.52
C ALA A 55 -23.27 22.57 -0.44
N ALA A 56 -23.91 21.83 -1.34
CA ALA A 56 -23.77 20.39 -1.46
C ALA A 56 -22.32 19.98 -1.79
N PHE A 57 -21.64 20.73 -2.67
CA PHE A 57 -20.24 20.47 -3.02
C PHE A 57 -19.29 20.73 -1.85
N SER A 58 -19.52 21.78 -1.06
CA SER A 58 -18.72 22.12 0.13
C SER A 58 -18.90 21.13 1.28
N ALA A 59 -20.12 20.59 1.46
CA ALA A 59 -20.37 19.51 2.42
C ALA A 59 -19.66 18.21 2.00
N TYR A 60 -19.61 17.93 0.70
CA TYR A 60 -18.86 16.80 0.15
C TYR A 60 -17.35 16.94 0.34
N THR A 61 -16.78 18.14 0.16
CA THR A 61 -15.33 18.38 0.35
C THR A 61 -14.93 18.39 1.83
N ALA A 62 -15.74 18.99 2.70
CA ALA A 62 -15.48 19.01 4.15
C ALA A 62 -15.53 17.60 4.77
N PHE A 63 -16.42 16.74 4.28
CA PHE A 63 -16.49 15.34 4.71
C PHE A 63 -15.22 14.54 4.36
N GLN A 64 -14.60 14.82 3.20
CA GLN A 64 -13.31 14.21 2.85
C GLN A 64 -12.16 14.72 3.74
N SER A 65 -12.11 16.01 4.05
CA SER A 65 -11.05 16.62 4.88
C SER A 65 -11.06 16.11 6.33
N ALA A 66 -12.24 15.95 6.93
CA ALA A 66 -12.37 15.42 8.28
C ALA A 66 -11.93 13.95 8.37
N SER A 67 -12.14 13.18 7.30
CA SER A 67 -11.71 11.77 7.24
C SER A 67 -10.17 11.64 7.16
N ALA A 68 -9.49 12.53 6.45
CA ALA A 68 -8.02 12.55 6.37
C ALA A 68 -7.38 12.89 7.72
N THR A 69 -7.95 13.84 8.47
CA THR A 69 -7.45 14.24 9.80
C THR A 69 -7.67 13.15 10.85
N LEU A 70 -8.79 12.44 10.78
CA LEU A 70 -9.07 11.28 11.64
C LEU A 70 -8.22 10.04 11.31
N ILE A 71 -7.84 9.88 10.04
CA ILE A 71 -6.88 8.84 9.61
C ILE A 71 -5.47 9.19 10.06
N ALA A 72 -5.06 10.46 9.96
CA ALA A 72 -3.76 10.94 10.46
C ALA A 72 -3.65 10.77 11.98
N THR A 73 -4.67 11.20 12.75
CA THR A 73 -4.68 11.04 14.22
C THR A 73 -4.79 9.58 14.67
N ARG A 74 -5.44 8.70 13.89
CA ARG A 74 -5.39 7.26 14.14
C ARG A 74 -4.06 6.62 13.75
N LEU A 75 -3.40 7.06 12.69
CA LEU A 75 -2.03 6.64 12.35
C LEU A 75 -1.04 7.06 13.44
N GLU A 76 -1.21 8.27 13.98
CA GLU A 76 -0.43 8.79 15.12
C GLU A 76 -0.74 8.02 16.42
N GLY A 77 -2.01 7.70 16.67
CA GLY A 77 -2.45 6.87 17.80
C GLY A 77 -2.16 5.37 17.67
N GLN A 78 -1.90 4.85 16.46
CA GLN A 78 -1.41 3.48 16.24
C GLN A 78 0.12 3.41 16.39
N LYS A 79 0.83 4.49 16.05
CA LYS A 79 2.26 4.68 16.32
C LYS A 79 2.60 4.64 17.82
N SER A 80 1.63 4.97 18.69
CA SER A 80 1.82 5.02 20.13
C SER A 80 1.47 3.73 20.88
N ASN A 81 0.99 2.65 20.22
CA ASN A 81 0.48 1.47 20.94
C ASN A 81 1.07 0.11 20.52
N ILE A 82 2.02 0.08 19.58
CA ILE A 82 2.87 -1.09 19.32
C ILE A 82 4.26 -0.55 18.98
N GLU A 83 5.09 -0.31 19.99
CA GLU A 83 6.51 0.02 19.81
C GLU A 83 7.29 -1.28 19.54
N VAL A 84 6.90 -1.99 18.46
CA VAL A 84 7.72 -3.07 17.89
C VAL A 84 8.75 -2.36 17.01
N SER A 85 10.02 -2.60 17.30
CA SER A 85 11.10 -1.92 16.59
C SER A 85 11.07 -2.29 15.10
N ASN A 86 11.32 -1.32 14.21
CA ASN A 86 11.45 -1.59 12.78
C ASN A 86 12.48 -2.68 12.49
N THR A 87 13.52 -2.78 13.32
CA THR A 87 14.52 -3.84 13.28
C THR A 87 13.91 -5.22 13.51
N GLU A 88 12.98 -5.36 14.45
CA GLU A 88 12.28 -6.62 14.73
C GLU A 88 11.40 -7.04 13.55
N ILE A 89 10.73 -6.08 12.91
CA ILE A 89 9.89 -6.34 11.73
C ILE A 89 10.74 -6.84 10.57
N VAL A 90 11.86 -6.16 10.28
CA VAL A 90 12.78 -6.56 9.19
C VAL A 90 13.38 -7.94 9.46
N GLN A 91 13.80 -8.22 10.70
CA GLN A 91 14.36 -9.53 11.08
C GLN A 91 13.33 -10.66 10.99
N ALA A 92 12.12 -10.43 11.49
CA ALA A 92 11.05 -11.42 11.41
C ALA A 92 10.70 -11.73 9.96
N TYR A 93 10.64 -10.69 9.11
CA TYR A 93 10.40 -10.88 7.68
C TYR A 93 11.55 -11.61 6.98
N GLY A 94 12.81 -11.26 7.28
CA GLY A 94 13.97 -11.99 6.76
C GLY A 94 13.92 -13.47 7.10
N LYS A 95 13.56 -13.80 8.35
CA LYS A 95 13.35 -15.20 8.77
C LYS A 95 12.21 -15.89 8.01
N THR A 96 11.13 -15.17 7.72
CA THR A 96 10.04 -15.69 6.89
C THR A 96 10.50 -15.97 5.47
N LEU A 97 11.36 -15.14 4.89
CA LEU A 97 11.93 -15.39 3.57
C LEU A 97 12.86 -16.63 3.57
N GLU A 98 13.61 -16.87 4.64
CA GLU A 98 14.47 -18.05 4.75
C GLU A 98 13.69 -19.37 4.89
N THR A 99 12.49 -19.32 5.50
CA THR A 99 11.76 -20.53 5.93
C THR A 99 10.49 -20.80 5.13
N ASN A 100 9.83 -19.76 4.64
CA ASN A 100 8.50 -19.81 4.04
C ASN A 100 8.40 -18.99 2.74
N ALA A 101 9.52 -18.52 2.18
CA ALA A 101 9.47 -17.81 0.90
C ALA A 101 8.77 -18.67 -0.15
N PRO A 102 7.90 -18.06 -0.98
CA PRO A 102 7.44 -18.68 -2.20
C PRO A 102 8.65 -19.08 -3.05
N THR A 103 8.59 -20.26 -3.66
CA THR A 103 9.59 -20.65 -4.66
C THR A 103 9.56 -19.69 -5.85
N PRO A 104 10.68 -19.47 -6.54
CA PRO A 104 10.70 -18.61 -7.73
C PRO A 104 9.67 -19.08 -8.77
N GLY A 105 8.75 -18.18 -9.15
CA GLY A 105 7.64 -18.49 -10.05
C GLY A 105 6.32 -18.87 -9.34
N ALA A 106 6.31 -18.88 -8.01
CA ALA A 106 5.13 -19.09 -7.19
C ALA A 106 4.79 -17.86 -6.33
N VAL A 107 3.52 -17.72 -5.99
CA VAL A 107 3.00 -16.73 -5.04
C VAL A 107 2.44 -17.43 -3.80
N ALA A 108 2.52 -16.78 -2.65
CA ALA A 108 1.92 -17.26 -1.40
C ALA A 108 0.93 -16.25 -0.82
N ASP A 109 0.06 -16.70 0.08
CA ASP A 109 -0.91 -15.77 0.67
C ASP A 109 -0.29 -14.82 1.70
N VAL A 110 -0.74 -13.57 1.70
CA VAL A 110 -0.32 -12.52 2.67
C VAL A 110 -0.53 -12.93 4.13
N SER A 111 -1.47 -13.81 4.44
CA SER A 111 -1.69 -14.33 5.80
C SER A 111 -0.50 -15.08 6.40
N LYS A 112 0.44 -15.53 5.57
CA LYS A 112 1.67 -16.21 6.01
C LYS A 112 2.79 -15.24 6.40
N LEU A 113 2.61 -13.94 6.19
CA LEU A 113 3.58 -12.94 6.61
C LEU A 113 3.49 -12.69 8.13
N PRO A 114 4.63 -12.42 8.79
CA PRO A 114 4.68 -12.16 10.24
C PRO A 114 4.04 -10.82 10.62
N TYR A 115 4.00 -9.89 9.67
CA TYR A 115 3.42 -8.55 9.81
C TYR A 115 2.69 -8.18 8.51
N THR A 116 1.90 -7.10 8.54
CA THR A 116 1.25 -6.61 7.32
C THR A 116 2.30 -6.12 6.32
N LYS A 117 2.04 -6.25 5.01
CA LYS A 117 2.92 -5.73 3.95
C LYS A 117 3.34 -4.28 4.19
N GLN A 118 2.42 -3.42 4.63
CA GLN A 118 2.72 -2.00 4.86
C GLN A 118 3.70 -1.78 6.02
N GLN A 119 3.57 -2.54 7.11
CA GLN A 119 4.51 -2.49 8.24
C GLN A 119 5.91 -2.91 7.78
N ILE A 120 5.99 -4.00 7.01
CA ILE A 120 7.25 -4.50 6.46
C ILE A 120 7.87 -3.47 5.50
N LYS A 121 7.09 -2.90 4.59
CA LYS A 121 7.54 -1.83 3.68
C LYS A 121 8.14 -0.65 4.45
N SER A 122 7.40 -0.13 5.43
CA SER A 122 7.83 1.02 6.23
C SER A 122 9.13 0.73 6.97
N ALA A 123 9.23 -0.45 7.58
CA ALA A 123 10.41 -0.88 8.32
C ALA A 123 11.63 -1.06 7.40
N ILE A 124 11.45 -1.64 6.22
CA ILE A 124 12.53 -1.79 5.23
C ILE A 124 12.97 -0.42 4.67
N ILE A 125 12.04 0.50 4.39
CA ILE A 125 12.37 1.86 3.93
C ILE A 125 13.20 2.59 4.99
N GLU A 126 12.83 2.46 6.26
CA GLU A 126 13.58 3.07 7.36
C GLU A 126 14.97 2.43 7.52
N ALA A 127 15.07 1.11 7.39
CA ALA A 127 16.35 0.41 7.37
C ALA A 127 17.23 0.85 6.18
N LEU A 128 16.67 1.02 4.98
CA LEU A 128 17.38 1.50 3.79
C LEU A 128 17.93 2.91 3.97
N ARG A 129 17.19 3.79 4.67
CA ARG A 129 17.60 5.18 4.95
C ARG A 129 18.68 5.29 6.01
N SER A 130 18.68 4.38 6.98
CA SER A 130 19.59 4.42 8.14
C SER A 130 20.86 3.59 7.93
N THR A 131 20.82 2.58 7.06
CA THR A 131 21.95 1.70 6.78
C THR A 131 22.95 2.41 5.87
N GLU A 132 24.25 2.31 6.17
CA GLU A 132 25.33 2.78 5.29
C GLU A 132 25.96 1.64 4.46
N ASP A 133 25.80 0.39 4.91
CA ASP A 133 26.30 -0.80 4.22
C ASP A 133 25.58 -1.01 2.87
N SER A 134 26.37 -0.93 1.79
CA SER A 134 25.88 -1.13 0.42
C SER A 134 25.34 -2.53 0.19
N GLN A 135 25.92 -3.57 0.79
CA GLN A 135 25.49 -4.94 0.59
C GLN A 135 24.14 -5.19 1.28
N MET A 136 24.00 -4.70 2.51
CA MET A 136 22.72 -4.74 3.23
C MET A 136 21.62 -3.97 2.49
N LYS A 137 21.95 -2.82 1.87
CA LYS A 137 20.98 -2.10 1.03
C LYS A 137 20.46 -2.93 -0.12
N GLU A 138 21.32 -3.65 -0.83
CA GLU A 138 20.89 -4.54 -1.92
C GLU A 138 19.97 -5.64 -1.41
N PHE A 139 20.29 -6.29 -0.28
CA PHE A 139 19.39 -7.28 0.32
C PHE A 139 18.04 -6.71 0.73
N LEU A 140 18.03 -5.51 1.31
CA LEU A 140 16.81 -4.82 1.70
C LEU A 140 15.97 -4.43 0.48
N LYS A 141 16.58 -4.01 -0.63
CA LYS A 141 15.88 -3.75 -1.90
C LYS A 141 15.26 -5.03 -2.45
N VAL A 142 16.02 -6.13 -2.50
CA VAL A 142 15.52 -7.43 -2.96
C VAL A 142 14.35 -7.90 -2.09
N GLY A 143 14.49 -7.84 -0.77
CA GLY A 143 13.41 -8.19 0.16
C GLY A 143 12.19 -7.29 0.02
N TYR A 144 12.38 -5.99 -0.26
CA TYR A 144 11.28 -5.07 -0.55
C TYR A 144 10.49 -5.49 -1.79
N ILE A 145 11.20 -5.86 -2.86
CA ILE A 145 10.62 -6.30 -4.13
C ILE A 145 9.87 -7.63 -3.95
N GLN A 146 10.45 -8.59 -3.20
CA GLN A 146 9.86 -9.90 -2.91
C GLN A 146 8.53 -9.83 -2.15
N LEU A 147 8.11 -8.66 -1.66
CA LEU A 147 6.75 -8.48 -1.17
C LEU A 147 5.68 -8.66 -2.27
N SER A 148 6.04 -8.54 -3.56
CA SER A 148 5.15 -8.87 -4.67
C SER A 148 4.77 -10.34 -4.72
N ASP A 149 5.57 -11.23 -4.13
CA ASP A 149 5.37 -12.67 -4.24
C ASP A 149 4.29 -13.14 -3.22
N TRP A 150 3.89 -12.26 -2.32
CA TRP A 150 2.83 -12.50 -1.36
C TRP A 150 1.54 -11.85 -1.87
N GLN A 151 0.50 -12.60 -2.23
CA GLN A 151 -0.74 -12.07 -2.82
C GLN A 151 -1.95 -12.31 -1.92
N GLU A 152 -2.95 -11.42 -1.96
CA GLU A 152 -4.18 -11.60 -1.17
C GLU A 152 -5.10 -12.62 -1.83
N GLY A 153 -5.54 -13.65 -1.09
CA GLY A 153 -6.55 -14.60 -1.57
C GLY A 153 -5.98 -15.77 -2.37
N VAL A 154 -4.67 -16.04 -2.27
CA VAL A 154 -4.02 -17.22 -2.86
C VAL A 154 -4.44 -18.51 -2.14
N GLY A 155 -4.70 -18.41 -0.82
CA GLY A 155 -5.06 -19.54 0.03
C GLY A 155 -3.86 -20.22 0.69
N GLU A 156 -4.10 -21.37 1.34
CA GLU A 156 -3.06 -22.04 2.12
C GLU A 156 -1.99 -22.73 1.27
N ALA A 157 -2.35 -23.25 0.09
CA ALA A 157 -1.38 -23.73 -0.89
C ALA A 157 -0.88 -22.52 -1.70
N GLY A 158 0.43 -22.31 -1.76
CA GLY A 158 0.99 -21.34 -2.71
C GLY A 158 0.61 -21.72 -4.13
N GLN A 159 0.42 -20.74 -5.01
CA GLN A 159 0.02 -20.97 -6.39
C GLN A 159 1.11 -20.49 -7.35
N GLY A 160 1.39 -21.27 -8.38
CA GLY A 160 2.34 -20.92 -9.42
C GLY A 160 3.33 -22.05 -9.69
N VAL A 161 4.12 -21.87 -10.73
CA VAL A 161 4.95 -22.94 -11.27
C VAL A 161 6.29 -22.91 -10.57
N ASP A 162 6.57 -23.94 -9.78
CA ASP A 162 7.89 -24.14 -9.18
C ASP A 162 8.90 -24.52 -10.28
N LEU A 163 9.67 -23.53 -10.74
CA LEU A 163 10.66 -23.69 -11.80
C LEU A 163 11.90 -24.49 -11.36
N THR A 164 11.97 -24.88 -10.08
CA THR A 164 13.08 -25.69 -9.56
C THR A 164 12.83 -27.19 -9.69
N GLN A 165 11.61 -27.59 -10.07
CA GLN A 165 11.26 -29.00 -10.26
C GLN A 165 11.71 -29.54 -11.62
N ASP A 166 11.89 -30.86 -11.65
CA ASP A 166 12.20 -31.59 -12.89
C ASP A 166 11.13 -31.35 -13.96
N ILE A 167 11.55 -31.24 -15.21
CA ILE A 167 10.73 -30.81 -16.37
C ILE A 167 9.48 -31.70 -16.52
N GLU A 168 9.60 -32.98 -16.18
CA GLU A 168 8.51 -33.95 -16.28
C GLU A 168 7.44 -33.77 -15.18
N ASN A 169 7.86 -33.37 -13.97
CA ASN A 169 6.95 -33.03 -12.86
C ASN A 169 6.31 -31.66 -13.08
N LEU A 170 7.07 -30.72 -13.65
CA LEU A 170 6.61 -29.37 -14.01
C LEU A 170 5.52 -29.45 -15.09
N ALA A 171 5.68 -30.31 -16.10
CA ALA A 171 4.66 -30.56 -17.12
C ALA A 171 3.38 -31.18 -16.53
N LYS A 172 3.50 -32.08 -15.54
CA LYS A 172 2.34 -32.64 -14.84
C LYS A 172 1.63 -31.61 -13.96
N ALA A 173 2.36 -30.82 -13.18
CA ALA A 173 1.80 -29.77 -12.34
C ALA A 173 1.05 -28.73 -13.18
N VAL A 174 1.62 -28.29 -14.31
CA VAL A 174 0.97 -27.36 -15.25
C VAL A 174 -0.29 -27.96 -15.91
N LEU A 175 -0.37 -29.28 -16.07
CA LEU A 175 -1.54 -29.96 -16.63
C LEU A 175 -2.62 -30.29 -15.58
N GLU A 176 -2.24 -30.46 -14.31
CA GLU A 176 -3.14 -30.79 -13.19
C GLU A 176 -3.66 -29.54 -12.45
N GLU A 177 -2.89 -28.45 -12.38
CA GLU A 177 -3.34 -27.19 -11.79
C GLU A 177 -4.15 -26.37 -12.79
N SER A 178 -5.47 -26.43 -12.65
CA SER A 178 -6.37 -25.45 -13.25
C SER A 178 -6.29 -24.14 -12.48
N PHE A 179 -5.36 -23.26 -12.87
CA PHE A 179 -5.30 -21.91 -12.32
C PHE A 179 -6.44 -21.06 -12.87
N ASP A 180 -7.44 -20.75 -12.03
CA ASP A 180 -8.53 -19.82 -12.40
C ASP A 180 -8.02 -18.37 -12.56
N LEU A 181 -6.88 -18.04 -11.97
CA LEU A 181 -6.19 -16.76 -12.10
C LEU A 181 -4.71 -16.95 -12.42
N ASP A 182 -4.25 -16.28 -13.48
CA ASP A 182 -2.83 -16.11 -13.76
C ASP A 182 -2.25 -15.02 -12.84
N TRP A 183 -1.51 -15.45 -11.81
CA TRP A 183 -0.91 -14.56 -10.81
C TRP A 183 0.35 -13.84 -11.31
N MET A 184 0.99 -14.34 -12.37
CA MET A 184 2.26 -13.80 -12.85
C MET A 184 2.15 -12.34 -13.34
N PRO A 185 1.14 -11.96 -14.14
CA PRO A 185 0.93 -10.55 -14.51
C PRO A 185 0.64 -9.64 -13.31
N ILE A 186 -0.06 -10.15 -12.28
CA ILE A 186 -0.42 -9.40 -11.08
C ILE A 186 0.85 -9.13 -10.24
N MET A 187 1.62 -10.18 -10.00
CA MET A 187 2.90 -10.13 -9.30
C MET A 187 3.88 -9.18 -10.00
N HIS A 188 4.09 -9.33 -11.31
CA HIS A 188 5.00 -8.45 -12.06
C HIS A 188 4.59 -6.98 -12.02
N LYS A 189 3.28 -6.70 -12.15
CA LYS A 189 2.78 -5.33 -12.02
C LYS A 189 3.02 -4.75 -10.63
N GLU A 190 2.85 -5.54 -9.57
CA GLU A 190 3.16 -5.10 -8.21
C GLU A 190 4.67 -4.89 -8.05
N GLN A 191 5.50 -5.80 -8.57
CA GLN A 191 6.95 -5.70 -8.56
C GLN A 191 7.44 -4.39 -9.19
N GLU A 192 6.94 -4.04 -10.38
CA GLU A 192 7.24 -2.78 -11.06
C GLU A 192 6.83 -1.56 -10.24
N ALA A 193 5.66 -1.62 -9.59
CA ALA A 193 5.18 -0.56 -8.72
C ALA A 193 6.09 -0.37 -7.49
N LEU A 194 6.59 -1.46 -6.89
CA LEU A 194 7.53 -1.42 -5.76
C LEU A 194 8.89 -0.84 -6.17
N ILE A 195 9.39 -1.20 -7.34
CA ILE A 195 10.62 -0.63 -7.89
C ILE A 195 10.45 0.87 -8.15
N GLN A 196 9.31 1.27 -8.71
CA GLN A 196 9.00 2.68 -8.96
C GLN A 196 8.88 3.48 -7.66
N GLU A 197 8.26 2.92 -6.63
CA GLU A 197 8.17 3.50 -5.28
C GLU A 197 9.57 3.75 -4.70
N LEU A 198 10.49 2.78 -4.78
CA LEU A 198 11.87 2.96 -4.33
C LEU A 198 12.63 4.04 -5.11
N LYS A 199 12.42 4.13 -6.43
CA LYS A 199 13.02 5.17 -7.28
C LYS A 199 12.53 6.57 -6.91
N GLU A 200 11.23 6.72 -6.68
CA GLU A 200 10.62 8.01 -6.26
C GLU A 200 11.14 8.46 -4.90
N LEU A 201 11.46 7.52 -4.02
CA LEU A 201 12.06 7.79 -2.72
C LEU A 201 13.58 8.01 -2.77
N GLY A 202 14.22 7.84 -3.94
CA GLY A 202 15.68 7.94 -4.10
C GLY A 202 16.45 6.82 -3.40
N LEU A 203 15.82 5.67 -3.19
CA LEU A 203 16.37 4.50 -2.48
C LEU A 203 16.66 3.31 -3.41
N TRP A 204 16.54 3.51 -4.73
CA TRP A 204 16.86 2.52 -5.76
C TRP A 204 18.34 2.52 -6.14
#